data_AF-A0A496QIU6-F1
#
_entry.id   AF-A0A496QIU6-F1
#
_cell.length_a   1.000
_cell.length_b   1.000
_cell.length_c   1.000
_cell.angle_alpha   90.00
_cell.angle_beta   90.00
_cell.angle_gamma   90.00
#
_symmetry.space_group_name_H-M   'P 1'
#
loop_
_entity.id
_entity.type
_entity.pdbx_description
1 polymer ?
#
loop_
_entity_poly.entity_id
_entity_poly.type
_entity_poly.pdbx_seq_one_letter_code
_entity_poly.pdbx_strand_id
1 'polypeptide(L)'
;MSGSRKIQIDMPCGVFYNLFNIILDLNGTITVDGGFVEGVVGRLKEISEIMDAYVVTADTVQTLDQLTDQLVEECGIKIHQLESGRGDLQKLAFLEELGRDETVAIGNGCNDALMLREAKLGLCVIGKEGASIDALMASNAVFFNICDALDILLKPKRMIATLRK
;
A
#
# COMPACT_ATOMS: atom_id res chain seq x y z
N MET A 1 -20.57 11.20 16.56
CA MET A 1 -20.15 11.17 15.15
C MET A 1 -18.69 10.74 15.15
N SER A 2 -18.43 9.46 14.93
CA SER A 2 -17.05 8.98 14.78
C SER A 2 -16.54 9.53 13.44
N GLY A 3 -15.57 10.43 13.46
CA GLY A 3 -14.97 10.92 12.22
C GLY A 3 -14.31 9.75 11.50
N SER A 4 -14.61 9.56 10.21
CA SER A 4 -13.97 8.52 9.41
C SER A 4 -12.45 8.74 9.38
N ARG A 5 -11.67 7.68 9.66
CA ARG A 5 -10.21 7.65 9.54
C ARG A 5 -9.81 8.00 8.10
N LYS A 6 -9.10 9.11 7.90
CA LYS A 6 -8.66 9.56 6.57
C LYS A 6 -7.49 10.54 6.63
N ILE A 7 -6.78 10.63 5.50
CA ILE A 7 -5.78 11.66 5.20
C ILE A 7 -6.37 12.66 4.19
N GLN A 8 -6.23 13.96 4.48
CA GLN A 8 -6.60 15.03 3.56
C GLN A 8 -5.40 15.92 3.27
N ILE A 9 -5.04 16.06 2.00
CA ILE A 9 -3.90 16.86 1.55
C ILE A 9 -4.32 17.72 0.37
N ASP A 10 -4.18 19.03 0.55
CA ASP A 10 -4.35 20.02 -0.51
C ASP A 10 -2.99 20.34 -1.12
N MET A 11 -2.82 20.01 -2.41
CA MET A 11 -1.58 20.28 -3.12
C MET A 11 -1.58 21.70 -3.67
N PRO A 12 -0.43 22.40 -3.65
CA PRO A 12 -0.31 23.75 -4.23
C PRO A 12 -0.74 23.86 -5.70
N CYS A 13 -0.71 22.75 -6.45
CA CYS A 13 -1.12 22.68 -7.86
C CYS A 13 -2.63 22.43 -8.06
N GLY A 14 -3.44 22.48 -6.99
CA GLY A 14 -4.90 22.30 -7.05
C GLY A 14 -5.37 20.84 -7.04
N VAL A 15 -4.45 19.88 -6.90
CA VAL A 15 -4.80 18.46 -6.70
C VAL A 15 -5.17 18.23 -5.24
N PHE A 16 -6.33 17.64 -4.99
CA PHE A 16 -6.76 17.26 -3.66
C PHE A 16 -6.71 15.75 -3.46
N TYR A 17 -6.12 15.31 -2.35
CA TYR A 17 -6.11 13.93 -1.89
C TYR A 17 -7.05 13.79 -0.70
N ASN A 18 -8.03 12.91 -0.81
CA ASN A 18 -8.96 12.54 0.25
C ASN A 18 -8.92 11.01 0.38
N LEU A 19 -7.99 10.52 1.18
CA LEU A 19 -7.57 9.12 1.19
C LEU A 19 -8.11 8.43 2.44
N PHE A 20 -8.87 7.36 2.26
CA PHE A 20 -9.47 6.57 3.34
C PHE A 20 -8.80 5.21 3.47
N ASN A 21 -8.43 4.60 2.33
CA ASN A 21 -7.93 3.24 2.29
C ASN A 21 -6.46 3.19 1.88
N ILE A 22 -5.75 2.20 2.40
CA ILE A 22 -4.43 1.79 1.91
C ILE A 22 -4.43 0.30 1.62
N ILE A 23 -4.00 -0.05 0.41
CA ILE A 23 -3.78 -1.43 -0.03
C ILE A 23 -2.28 -1.66 -0.14
N LEU A 24 -1.79 -2.72 0.48
CA LEU A 24 -0.39 -3.13 0.42
C LEU A 24 -0.29 -4.53 -0.18
N ASP A 25 0.61 -4.69 -1.14
CA ASP A 25 1.14 -6.01 -1.44
C ASP A 25 1.99 -6.54 -0.27
N LEU A 26 2.15 -7.86 -0.20
CA LEU A 26 2.87 -8.53 0.88
C LEU A 26 4.36 -8.73 0.55
N ASN A 27 4.65 -9.63 -0.39
CA ASN A 27 6.01 -10.09 -0.68
C ASN A 27 6.76 -9.16 -1.62
N GLY A 28 7.97 -8.76 -1.25
CA GLY A 28 8.73 -7.75 -1.98
C GLY A 28 8.27 -6.31 -1.66
N THR A 29 7.20 -6.17 -0.87
CA THR A 29 6.68 -4.88 -0.42
C THR A 29 6.85 -4.71 1.09
N ILE A 30 6.07 -5.39 1.93
CA ILE A 30 6.20 -5.29 3.40
C ILE A 30 7.11 -6.39 3.99
N THR A 31 7.33 -7.48 3.25
CA THR A 31 8.28 -8.55 3.60
C THR A 31 9.41 -8.65 2.58
N VAL A 32 10.54 -9.20 3.02
CA VAL A 32 11.67 -9.63 2.20
C VAL A 32 12.10 -11.00 2.68
N ASP A 33 12.30 -11.94 1.75
CA ASP A 33 12.70 -13.33 2.05
C ASP A 33 11.83 -14.00 3.13
N GLY A 34 10.53 -13.67 3.16
CA GLY A 34 9.57 -14.23 4.12
C GLY A 34 9.61 -13.62 5.52
N GLY A 35 10.29 -12.48 5.74
CA GLY A 35 10.29 -11.76 7.01
C GLY A 35 9.93 -10.28 6.84
N PHE A 36 9.40 -9.64 7.89
CA PHE A 36 9.08 -8.20 7.84
C PHE A 36 10.32 -7.34 7.63
N VAL A 37 10.17 -6.29 6.82
CA VAL A 37 11.17 -5.22 6.75
C VAL A 37 11.27 -4.54 8.12
N GLU A 38 12.50 -4.31 8.58
CA GLU A 38 12.74 -3.70 9.90
C GLU A 38 12.00 -2.35 10.04
N GLY A 39 11.21 -2.24 11.11
CA GLY A 39 10.44 -1.03 11.42
C GLY A 39 9.13 -0.86 10.65
N VAL A 40 8.72 -1.82 9.80
CA VAL A 40 7.46 -1.73 9.04
C VAL A 40 6.24 -1.90 9.92
N VAL A 41 6.25 -2.86 10.86
CA VAL A 41 5.09 -3.17 11.73
C VAL A 41 4.65 -1.96 12.56
N GLY A 42 5.59 -1.25 13.17
CA GLY A 42 5.29 -0.03 13.94
C GLY A 42 4.61 1.05 13.09
N ARG A 43 5.07 1.25 11.84
CA ARG A 43 4.46 2.21 10.92
C ARG A 43 3.09 1.77 10.42
N LEU A 44 2.92 0.48 10.17
CA LEU A 44 1.63 -0.08 9.77
C LEU A 44 0.58 0.11 10.86
N LYS A 45 0.97 0.01 12.13
CA LYS A 45 0.11 0.35 13.26
C LYS A 45 -0.26 1.84 13.29
N GLU A 46 0.70 2.74 13.12
CA GLU A 46 0.40 4.18 13.03
C GLU A 46 -0.54 4.50 11.85
N ILE A 47 -0.36 3.83 10.72
CA ILE A 47 -1.19 3.99 9.53
C ILE A 47 -2.62 3.49 9.77
N SER A 48 -2.81 2.33 10.41
CA SER A 48 -4.14 1.77 10.66
C SER A 48 -4.96 2.56 11.68
N GLU A 49 -4.31 3.39 12.49
CA GLU A 49 -4.99 4.35 13.37
C GLU A 49 -5.64 5.51 12.58
N ILE A 50 -5.11 5.84 11.39
CA ILE A 50 -5.55 7.01 10.60
C ILE A 50 -6.19 6.65 9.25
N MET A 51 -6.09 5.40 8.79
CA MET A 51 -6.68 4.90 7.54
C MET A 51 -7.16 3.46 7.71
N ASP A 52 -8.06 3.02 6.82
CA ASP A 52 -8.39 1.60 6.71
C ASP A 52 -7.32 0.88 5.89
N ALA A 53 -6.64 -0.09 6.52
CA ALA A 53 -5.48 -0.76 5.93
C ALA A 53 -5.77 -2.21 5.56
N TYR A 54 -5.34 -2.59 4.36
CA TYR A 54 -5.56 -3.88 3.74
C TYR A 54 -4.26 -4.43 3.17
N VAL A 55 -4.00 -5.71 3.42
CA VAL A 55 -2.93 -6.46 2.73
C VAL A 55 -3.58 -7.39 1.73
N VAL A 56 -3.13 -7.34 0.48
CA VAL A 56 -3.61 -8.20 -0.61
C VAL A 56 -2.50 -9.15 -1.03
N THR A 57 -2.74 -10.45 -0.95
CA THR A 57 -1.72 -11.47 -1.23
C THR A 57 -2.29 -12.69 -1.94
N ALA A 58 -1.50 -13.29 -2.83
CA ALA A 58 -1.80 -14.57 -3.48
C ALA A 58 -1.22 -15.77 -2.73
N ASP A 59 -0.37 -15.54 -1.73
CA ASP A 59 0.28 -16.62 -1.02
C ASP A 59 -0.67 -17.28 -0.03
N THR A 60 -0.67 -18.61 -0.07
CA THR A 60 -1.52 -19.45 0.77
C THR A 60 -0.87 -19.72 2.13
N VAL A 61 -1.57 -19.32 3.19
CA VAL A 61 -1.69 -19.90 4.55
C VAL A 61 -0.41 -20.55 5.15
N GLN A 62 0.12 -21.65 4.61
CA GLN A 62 1.09 -22.52 5.33
C GLN A 62 2.44 -21.91 5.73
N THR A 63 2.91 -20.82 5.11
CA THR A 63 4.18 -20.15 5.50
C THR A 63 3.99 -18.72 6.00
N LEU A 64 2.79 -18.16 5.84
CA LEU A 64 2.49 -16.75 6.05
C LEU A 64 1.51 -16.48 7.18
N ASP A 65 0.84 -17.52 7.71
CA ASP A 65 -0.13 -17.39 8.81
C ASP A 65 0.42 -16.55 9.96
N GLN A 66 1.64 -16.81 10.42
CA GLN A 66 2.22 -16.08 11.55
C GLN A 66 2.41 -14.58 11.28
N LEU A 67 2.83 -14.21 10.07
CA LEU A 67 3.03 -12.82 9.70
C LEU A 67 1.68 -12.11 9.53
N THR A 68 0.74 -12.73 8.83
CA THR A 68 -0.60 -12.16 8.66
C THR A 68 -1.35 -12.05 9.97
N ASP A 69 -1.23 -13.05 10.85
CA ASP A 69 -1.80 -13.02 12.20
C ASP A 69 -1.21 -11.86 13.00
N GLN A 70 0.11 -11.65 12.94
CA GLN A 70 0.75 -10.52 13.58
C GLN A 70 0.20 -9.17 13.07
N LEU A 71 -0.01 -9.02 11.75
CA LEU A 71 -0.59 -7.79 11.20
C LEU A 71 -2.03 -7.57 11.64
N VAL A 72 -2.83 -8.63 11.74
CA VAL A 72 -4.21 -8.56 12.22
C VAL A 72 -4.24 -8.19 13.69
N GLU A 73 -3.47 -8.88 14.53
CA GLU A 73 -3.48 -8.71 15.99
C GLU A 73 -2.84 -7.39 16.44
N GLU A 74 -1.66 -7.04 15.91
CA GLU A 74 -0.92 -5.86 16.36
C GLU A 74 -1.33 -4.58 15.64
N CYS A 75 -1.73 -4.68 14.37
CA CYS A 75 -2.02 -3.51 13.53
C CYS A 75 -3.50 -3.40 13.16
N GLY A 76 -4.34 -4.42 13.37
CA GLY A 76 -5.75 -4.37 12.93
C GLY A 76 -5.91 -4.31 11.41
N ILE A 77 -4.91 -4.77 10.65
CA ILE A 77 -4.93 -4.81 9.19
C ILE A 77 -5.82 -5.94 8.72
N LYS A 78 -6.60 -5.70 7.67
CA LYS A 78 -7.45 -6.73 7.06
C LYS A 78 -6.68 -7.44 5.95
N ILE A 79 -6.77 -8.77 5.90
CA ILE A 79 -6.12 -9.57 4.86
C ILE A 79 -7.14 -9.92 3.79
N HIS A 80 -6.82 -9.63 2.54
CA HIS A 80 -7.59 -10.03 1.37
C HIS A 80 -6.76 -11.04 0.55
N GLN A 81 -7.20 -12.30 0.59
CA GLN A 81 -6.54 -13.38 -0.14
C GLN A 81 -7.04 -13.44 -1.58
N LEU A 82 -6.11 -13.52 -2.51
CA LEU A 82 -6.38 -13.68 -3.93
C LEU A 82 -6.58 -15.16 -4.26
N GLU A 83 -7.47 -15.41 -5.21
CA GLU A 83 -7.59 -16.73 -5.82
C GLU A 83 -6.50 -16.95 -6.87
N SER A 84 -6.23 -18.21 -7.18
CA SER A 84 -5.31 -18.58 -8.27
C SER A 84 -5.74 -17.97 -9.60
N GLY A 85 -4.78 -17.46 -10.38
CA GLY A 85 -5.03 -16.88 -11.70
C GLY A 85 -4.48 -15.46 -11.84
N ARG A 86 -5.29 -14.56 -12.44
CA ARG A 86 -4.89 -13.18 -12.77
C ARG A 86 -4.92 -12.27 -11.54
N GLY A 87 -3.89 -12.37 -10.70
CA GLY A 87 -3.77 -11.58 -9.48
C GLY A 87 -3.75 -10.06 -9.71
N ASP A 88 -3.29 -9.61 -10.88
CA ASP A 88 -3.33 -8.21 -11.30
C ASP A 88 -4.74 -7.66 -11.47
N LEU A 89 -5.62 -8.42 -12.11
CA LEU A 89 -7.02 -8.05 -12.29
C LEU A 89 -7.80 -8.14 -10.97
N GLN A 90 -7.49 -9.12 -10.12
CA GLN A 90 -8.13 -9.24 -8.81
C GLN A 90 -7.72 -8.10 -7.87
N LYS A 91 -6.44 -7.69 -7.85
CA LYS A 91 -5.98 -6.51 -7.11
C LYS A 91 -6.67 -5.23 -7.58
N LEU A 92 -6.84 -5.07 -8.90
CA LEU A 92 -7.59 -3.95 -9.47
C LEU A 92 -9.07 -3.98 -9.04
N ALA A 93 -9.73 -5.15 -9.12
CA ALA A 93 -11.12 -5.29 -8.69
C ALA A 93 -11.30 -4.91 -7.21
N PHE A 94 -10.40 -5.37 -6.33
CA PHE A 94 -10.44 -5.01 -4.91
C PHE A 94 -10.22 -3.50 -4.67
N LEU A 95 -9.33 -2.86 -5.43
CA LEU A 95 -9.19 -1.40 -5.42
C LEU A 95 -10.50 -0.69 -5.84
N GLU A 96 -11.19 -1.21 -6.85
CA GLU A 96 -12.46 -0.65 -7.32
C GLU A 96 -13.56 -0.78 -6.27
N GLU A 97 -13.63 -1.92 -5.55
CA GLU A 97 -14.57 -2.13 -4.44
C GLU A 97 -14.36 -1.12 -3.30
N LEU A 98 -13.11 -0.78 -2.99
CA LEU A 98 -12.76 0.21 -1.96
C LEU A 98 -12.93 1.67 -2.42
N GLY A 99 -12.90 1.92 -3.73
CA GLY A 99 -12.96 3.25 -4.31
C GLY A 99 -11.57 3.76 -4.74
N ARG A 100 -11.31 3.74 -6.06
CA ARG A 100 -10.03 4.13 -6.65
C ARG A 100 -9.57 5.54 -6.27
N ASP A 101 -10.48 6.51 -6.25
CA ASP A 101 -10.18 7.93 -6.01
C ASP A 101 -9.92 8.26 -4.53
N GLU A 102 -10.05 7.26 -3.65
CA GLU A 102 -9.97 7.37 -2.20
C GLU A 102 -8.89 6.46 -1.61
N THR A 103 -8.12 5.78 -2.46
CA THR A 103 -7.25 4.69 -2.04
C THR A 103 -5.79 4.92 -2.42
N VAL A 104 -4.90 4.63 -1.48
CA VAL A 104 -3.46 4.49 -1.70
C VAL A 104 -3.16 3.03 -2.01
N ALA A 105 -2.31 2.77 -2.99
CA ALA A 105 -1.82 1.44 -3.31
C ALA A 105 -0.29 1.41 -3.22
N ILE A 106 0.27 0.38 -2.56
CA ILE A 106 1.72 0.16 -2.48
C ILE A 106 2.06 -1.25 -2.94
N GLY A 107 3.03 -1.36 -3.84
CA GLY A 107 3.49 -2.64 -4.39
C GLY A 107 4.82 -2.52 -5.12
N ASN A 108 5.29 -3.64 -5.68
CA ASN A 108 6.55 -3.71 -6.43
C ASN A 108 6.47 -4.65 -7.66
N GLY A 109 5.54 -5.61 -7.66
CA GLY A 109 5.47 -6.68 -8.64
C GLY A 109 4.73 -6.29 -9.92
N CYS A 110 4.92 -7.08 -10.99
CA CYS A 110 4.17 -6.85 -12.25
C CYS A 110 2.66 -6.94 -12.02
N ASN A 111 2.23 -7.78 -11.07
CA ASN A 111 0.83 -7.93 -10.68
C ASN A 111 0.27 -6.72 -9.91
N ASP A 112 1.10 -5.79 -9.46
CA ASP A 112 0.63 -4.56 -8.80
C ASP A 112 0.37 -3.42 -9.78
N ALA A 113 0.92 -3.50 -11.00
CA ALA A 113 0.97 -2.38 -11.93
C ALA A 113 -0.41 -1.77 -12.24
N LEU A 114 -1.46 -2.59 -12.37
CA LEU A 114 -2.82 -2.11 -12.61
C LEU A 114 -3.38 -1.36 -11.40
N MET A 115 -3.27 -1.94 -10.20
CA MET A 115 -3.71 -1.31 -8.95
C MET A 115 -2.96 0.00 -8.71
N LEU A 116 -1.64 0.02 -8.90
CA LEU A 116 -0.81 1.21 -8.72
C LEU A 116 -1.20 2.34 -9.68
N ARG A 117 -1.49 2.01 -10.94
CA ARG A 117 -1.89 2.99 -11.96
C ARG A 117 -3.23 3.64 -11.66
N GLU A 118 -4.20 2.85 -11.24
CA GLU A 118 -5.59 3.27 -11.12
C GLU A 118 -5.91 3.88 -9.75
N ALA A 119 -5.10 3.61 -8.72
CA ALA A 119 -5.28 4.20 -7.39
C ALA A 119 -5.07 5.73 -7.43
N LYS A 120 -5.74 6.44 -6.53
CA LYS A 120 -5.54 7.88 -6.34
C LYS A 120 -4.09 8.23 -6.09
N LEU A 121 -3.41 7.36 -5.33
CA LEU A 121 -1.99 7.41 -5.08
C LEU A 121 -1.38 6.02 -5.15
N GLY A 122 -0.71 5.71 -6.26
CA GLY A 122 0.12 4.51 -6.41
C GLY A 122 1.57 4.78 -6.02
N LEU A 123 2.14 3.99 -5.11
CA LEU A 123 3.52 4.08 -4.66
C LEU A 123 4.25 2.77 -4.97
N CYS A 124 5.39 2.85 -5.67
CA CYS A 124 6.24 1.68 -5.91
C CYS A 124 7.35 1.60 -4.85
N VAL A 125 7.62 0.42 -4.33
CA VAL A 125 8.79 0.15 -3.49
C VAL A 125 9.78 -0.71 -4.26
N ILE A 126 11.05 -0.29 -4.36
CA ILE A 126 12.11 -1.08 -5.01
C ILE A 126 12.51 -2.26 -4.12
N GLY A 127 12.62 -2.04 -2.81
CA GLY A 127 12.96 -3.10 -1.85
C GLY A 127 14.34 -3.70 -2.11
N LYS A 128 14.61 -4.85 -1.49
CA LYS A 128 15.84 -5.63 -1.70
C LYS A 128 15.71 -6.66 -2.82
N GLU A 129 14.48 -7.05 -3.15
CA GLU A 129 14.16 -8.00 -4.22
C GLU A 129 13.99 -7.33 -5.60
N GLY A 130 14.03 -6.00 -5.63
CA GLY A 130 13.79 -5.21 -6.84
C GLY A 130 12.31 -4.93 -7.06
N ALA A 131 12.04 -4.13 -8.10
CA ALA A 131 10.70 -3.82 -8.57
C ALA A 131 10.61 -4.07 -10.07
N SER A 132 9.42 -4.48 -10.52
CA SER A 132 9.12 -4.59 -11.94
C SER A 132 9.14 -3.22 -12.61
N ILE A 133 9.56 -3.18 -13.87
CA ILE A 133 9.49 -1.96 -14.69
C ILE A 133 8.02 -1.50 -14.81
N ASP A 134 7.08 -2.44 -14.93
CA ASP A 134 5.66 -2.13 -15.06
C ASP A 134 5.09 -1.43 -13.82
N ALA A 135 5.43 -1.90 -12.61
CA ALA A 135 5.04 -1.23 -11.36
C ALA A 135 5.70 0.14 -11.22
N LEU A 136 6.98 0.24 -11.56
CA LEU A 136 7.74 1.50 -11.49
C LEU A 136 7.14 2.58 -12.41
N MET A 137 6.77 2.20 -13.64
CA MET A 137 6.18 3.12 -14.61
C MET A 137 4.69 3.42 -14.34
N ALA A 138 4.01 2.58 -13.55
CA ALA A 138 2.61 2.76 -13.17
C ALA A 138 2.41 3.65 -11.93
N SER A 139 3.44 3.87 -11.11
CA SER A 139 3.31 4.58 -9.85
C SER A 139 3.45 6.11 -9.98
N ASN A 140 2.93 6.83 -8.98
CA ASN A 140 3.13 8.27 -8.86
C ASN A 140 4.48 8.64 -8.23
N ALA A 141 5.00 7.78 -7.36
CA ALA A 141 6.31 7.93 -6.73
C ALA A 141 6.95 6.57 -6.45
N VAL A 142 8.28 6.57 -6.33
CA VAL A 142 9.09 5.37 -6.11
C VAL A 142 9.96 5.57 -4.87
N PHE A 143 10.05 4.53 -4.04
CA PHE A 143 10.83 4.53 -2.81
C PHE A 143 11.80 3.35 -2.80
N PHE A 144 12.91 3.50 -2.06
CA PHE A 144 13.84 2.39 -1.86
C PHE A 144 13.27 1.31 -0.93
N ASN A 145 12.49 1.69 0.08
CA ASN A 145 11.90 0.76 1.05
C ASN A 145 10.49 1.18 1.48
N ILE A 146 9.74 0.23 2.02
CA ILE A 146 8.36 0.42 2.47
C ILE A 146 8.22 1.44 3.61
N CYS A 147 9.18 1.50 4.53
CA CYS A 147 9.12 2.43 5.66
C CYS A 147 9.10 3.88 5.18
N ASP A 148 9.87 4.22 4.15
CA ASP A 148 9.86 5.55 3.53
C ASP A 148 8.56 5.83 2.77
N ALA A 149 7.98 4.81 2.13
CA ALA A 149 6.69 4.93 1.45
C ALA A 149 5.55 5.18 2.45
N LEU A 150 5.52 4.47 3.59
CA LEU A 150 4.53 4.73 4.66
C LEU A 150 4.75 6.10 5.30
N ASP A 151 6.00 6.49 5.53
CA ASP A 151 6.37 7.79 6.08
C ASP A 151 5.85 8.96 5.23
N ILE A 152 5.62 8.80 3.92
CA ILE A 152 5.07 9.88 3.08
C ILE A 152 3.64 10.23 3.50
N LEU A 153 2.88 9.25 4.00
CA LEU A 153 1.51 9.41 4.49
C LEU A 153 1.50 9.97 5.92
N LEU A 154 2.41 9.49 6.78
CA LEU A 154 2.55 9.97 8.16
C LEU A 154 3.13 11.39 8.24
N LYS A 155 3.86 11.83 7.21
CA LYS A 155 4.52 13.15 7.16
C LYS A 155 4.05 13.90 5.90
N PRO A 156 2.87 14.53 5.90
CA PRO A 156 2.25 15.15 4.71
C PRO A 156 3.15 16.12 3.93
N LYS A 157 4.07 16.82 4.60
CA LYS A 157 5.04 17.70 3.95
C LYS A 157 5.95 16.96 2.97
N ARG A 158 6.28 15.69 3.22
CA ARG A 158 7.05 14.85 2.29
C ARG A 158 6.22 14.56 1.03
N MET A 159 4.94 14.23 1.18
CA MET A 159 4.04 14.00 0.05
C MET A 159 3.94 15.23 -0.85
N ILE A 160 3.74 16.41 -0.26
CA ILE A 160 3.69 17.67 -1.01
C ILE A 160 5.03 17.93 -1.72
N ALA A 161 6.17 17.74 -1.04
CA ALA A 161 7.47 17.99 -1.63
C ALA A 161 7.76 17.08 -2.84
N THR A 162 7.33 15.82 -2.78
CA THR A 162 7.55 14.82 -3.83
C THR A 162 6.60 14.98 -5.01
N LEU A 163 5.33 15.29 -4.77
CA LEU A 163 4.26 15.21 -5.78
C LEU A 163 3.76 16.56 -6.31
N ARG A 164 4.14 17.69 -5.69
CA ARG A 164 3.77 19.02 -6.22
C ARG A 164 4.34 19.19 -7.63
N LYS A 165 3.54 19.83 -8.49
CA LYS A 165 3.94 20.25 -9.84
C LYS A 165 4.30 21.73 -9.84
#